data_AF-A0A9N9HXQ5-F1
#
_entry.id   AF-A0A9N9HXQ5-F1
#
_cell.length_a   1.000
_cell.length_b   1.000
_cell.length_c   1.000
_cell.angle_alpha   90.00
_cell.angle_beta   90.00
_cell.angle_gamma   90.00
#
_symmetry.space_group_name_H-M   'P 1'
#
loop_
_entity.id
_entity.type
_entity.pdbx_description
1 polymer ?
#
loop_
_entity_poly.entity_id
_entity_poly.type
_entity_poly.pdbx_seq_one_letter_code
_entity_poly.pdbx_strand_id
1 'polypeptide(L)'
;LKDSFEQRHLDTSLLSKERVIILPSDLGDSRLGQTENVYLKLVREITQIYHVAWRLDFNSKIEAFERECIGGTVNLLMLARDAYIHHQNVHFNFTSSISTSLGSKINVKEDELPQDISSAILNGYGLSKFITEYICAEWSRKIGFKLDIHRVGQVCGDSVTGIWNTKEHISLMIKGAQVMKIMPDSYISNVDWIPVDIASQSIVDISLNASFDNDIDYIRVNHILNPKRIPWDEFLKSLQKSGMNFKIVSNKKWLNTLLKTPEYQDVDKNPVAALSGFFEKTISESSNRCEEPLFETHKSVNRSLALSNCPKVDVELVKLYINHWRKISFLD
;
A
#
# COMPACT_ATOMS: atom_id res chain seq x y z
N LEU A 1 6.85 16.82 10.01
CA LEU A 1 6.64 16.86 8.53
C LEU A 1 7.93 17.17 7.79
N LYS A 2 8.61 18.28 8.09
CA LYS A 2 9.92 18.63 7.48
C LYS A 2 10.94 17.50 7.55
N ASP A 3 11.17 16.92 8.72
CA ASP A 3 12.11 15.80 8.89
C ASP A 3 11.75 14.59 8.02
N SER A 4 10.45 14.34 7.79
CA SER A 4 9.98 13.26 6.92
C SER A 4 10.32 13.51 5.45
N PHE A 5 10.24 14.77 5.00
CA PHE A 5 10.65 15.18 3.66
C PHE A 5 12.16 15.04 3.51
N GLU A 6 12.95 15.55 4.46
CA GLU A 6 14.40 15.46 4.44
C GLU A 6 14.88 14.01 4.44
N GLN A 7 14.32 13.17 5.31
CA GLN A 7 14.62 11.73 5.37
C GLN A 7 14.29 10.99 4.07
N ARG A 8 13.31 11.48 3.29
CA ARG A 8 12.92 10.94 1.98
C ARG A 8 13.55 11.68 0.80
N HIS A 9 14.45 12.62 1.08
CA HIS A 9 15.10 13.47 0.08
C HIS A 9 14.09 14.24 -0.81
N LEU A 10 12.93 14.59 -0.25
CA LEU A 10 11.91 15.40 -0.90
C LEU A 10 12.19 16.90 -0.74
N ASP A 11 11.76 17.70 -1.70
CA ASP A 11 11.94 19.15 -1.67
C ASP A 11 11.14 19.80 -0.53
N THR A 12 11.84 20.26 0.50
CA THR A 12 11.25 20.92 1.67
C THR A 12 10.66 22.29 1.35
N SER A 13 11.03 22.92 0.22
CA SER A 13 10.45 24.20 -0.21
C SER A 13 8.95 24.09 -0.51
N LEU A 14 8.50 22.87 -0.86
CA LEU A 14 7.08 22.56 -1.08
C LEU A 14 6.23 22.73 0.19
N LEU A 15 6.85 22.72 1.37
CA LEU A 15 6.18 22.89 2.67
C LEU A 15 5.89 24.37 3.02
N SER A 16 5.97 25.28 2.05
CA SER A 16 5.58 26.67 2.23
C SER A 16 4.14 26.82 2.74
N LYS A 17 3.89 27.83 3.59
CA LYS A 17 2.55 28.07 4.18
C LYS A 17 1.49 28.44 3.16
N GLU A 18 1.90 28.94 1.99
CA GLU A 18 1.00 29.25 0.87
C GLU A 18 0.45 27.99 0.20
N ARG A 19 1.17 26.87 0.31
CA ARG A 19 0.80 25.59 -0.29
C ARG A 19 0.29 24.57 0.71
N VAL A 20 0.78 24.62 1.95
CA VAL A 20 0.51 23.60 2.98
C VAL A 20 -0.04 24.26 4.24
N ILE A 21 -1.27 23.91 4.57
CA ILE A 21 -1.92 24.22 5.84
C ILE A 21 -2.06 22.91 6.62
N ILE A 22 -1.47 22.86 7.82
CA ILE A 22 -1.52 21.67 8.68
C ILE A 22 -2.62 21.87 9.70
N LEU A 23 -3.60 20.97 9.70
CA LEU A 23 -4.68 20.92 10.68
C LEU A 23 -4.49 19.67 11.54
N PRO A 24 -4.30 19.80 12.88
CA PRO A 24 -4.39 18.66 13.78
C PRO A 24 -5.81 18.10 13.72
N SER A 25 -5.95 16.82 13.34
CA SER A 25 -7.25 16.21 13.08
C SER A 25 -7.47 14.95 13.89
N ASP A 26 -8.71 14.73 14.33
CA ASP A 26 -9.21 13.45 14.82
C ASP A 26 -10.26 12.96 13.82
N LEU A 27 -9.93 11.93 13.04
CA LEU A 27 -10.87 11.39 12.05
C LEU A 27 -12.11 10.78 12.71
N GLY A 28 -12.03 10.34 13.97
CA GLY A 28 -13.18 9.81 14.70
C GLY A 28 -14.23 10.88 15.07
N ASP A 29 -13.88 12.17 14.98
CA ASP A 29 -14.79 13.29 15.22
C ASP A 29 -15.51 13.71 13.92
N SER A 30 -16.81 14.04 14.02
CA SER A 30 -17.65 14.36 12.85
C SER A 30 -17.24 15.64 12.11
N ARG A 31 -16.46 16.51 12.75
CA ARG A 31 -15.84 17.69 12.13
C ARG A 31 -14.34 17.53 12.00
N LEU A 32 -13.84 16.30 12.05
CA LEU A 32 -12.43 15.95 11.90
C LEU A 32 -11.55 16.60 13.00
N GLY A 33 -12.13 16.88 14.17
CA GLY A 33 -11.48 17.59 15.27
C GLY A 33 -11.35 19.10 15.06
N GLN A 34 -12.02 19.65 14.04
CA GLN A 34 -11.93 21.08 13.70
C GLN A 34 -13.04 21.90 14.35
N THR A 35 -12.78 23.21 14.48
CA THR A 35 -13.82 24.19 14.80
C THR A 35 -14.82 24.30 13.65
N GLU A 36 -16.03 24.76 13.95
CA GLU A 36 -17.08 24.99 12.94
C GLU A 36 -16.61 25.91 11.80
N ASN A 37 -15.94 27.01 12.14
CA ASN A 37 -15.42 27.96 11.15
C ASN A 37 -14.42 27.31 10.18
N VAL A 38 -13.53 26.45 10.70
CA VAL A 38 -12.55 25.73 9.87
C VAL A 38 -13.26 24.68 9.01
N TYR A 39 -14.19 23.91 9.58
CA TYR A 39 -14.96 22.92 8.82
C TYR A 39 -15.75 23.56 7.68
N LEU A 40 -16.46 24.67 7.94
CA LEU A 40 -17.21 25.41 6.91
C LEU A 40 -16.28 25.99 5.83
N LYS A 41 -15.05 26.37 6.19
CA LYS A 41 -14.04 26.77 5.21
C LYS A 41 -13.64 25.58 4.32
N LEU A 42 -13.40 24.41 4.90
CA LEU A 42 -13.09 23.19 4.13
C LEU A 42 -14.23 22.85 3.16
N VAL A 43 -15.49 22.92 3.60
CA VAL A 43 -16.68 22.71 2.76
C VAL A 43 -16.70 23.65 1.55
N ARG A 44 -16.18 24.88 1.67
CA ARG A 44 -16.19 25.87 0.59
C ARG A 44 -15.06 25.69 -0.42
N GLU A 45 -13.93 25.14 0.02
CA GLU A 45 -12.67 25.22 -0.71
C GLU A 45 -12.16 23.86 -1.21
N ILE A 46 -12.60 22.74 -0.62
CA ILE A 46 -12.04 21.42 -0.93
C ILE A 46 -12.58 20.87 -2.24
N THR A 47 -11.68 20.49 -3.14
CA THR A 47 -12.05 19.91 -4.46
C THR A 47 -11.60 18.47 -4.60
N GLN A 48 -10.56 18.07 -3.86
CA GLN A 48 -9.97 16.74 -3.87
C GLN A 48 -9.77 16.29 -2.42
N ILE A 49 -10.19 15.06 -2.11
CA ILE A 49 -9.91 14.43 -0.82
C ILE A 49 -9.08 13.18 -1.10
N TYR A 50 -7.84 13.15 -0.63
CA TYR A 50 -6.98 11.95 -0.70
C TYR A 50 -6.98 11.25 0.65
N HIS A 51 -7.84 10.25 0.81
CA HIS A 51 -7.92 9.46 2.03
C HIS A 51 -6.90 8.30 2.00
N VAL A 52 -5.68 8.60 2.45
CA VAL A 52 -4.55 7.66 2.54
C VAL A 52 -4.40 7.07 3.95
N ALA A 53 -4.78 7.84 4.98
CA ALA A 53 -4.58 7.48 6.38
C ALA A 53 -5.32 6.18 6.74
N TRP A 54 -4.57 5.18 7.23
CA TRP A 54 -5.15 3.93 7.72
C TRP A 54 -4.24 3.30 8.77
N ARG A 55 -4.81 2.56 9.71
CA ARG A 55 -4.05 1.72 10.63
C ARG A 55 -3.53 0.48 9.91
N LEU A 56 -2.21 0.27 9.88
CA LEU A 56 -1.62 -0.93 9.28
C LEU A 56 -1.37 -2.00 10.35
N ASP A 57 -2.37 -2.85 10.61
CA ASP A 57 -2.32 -3.88 11.65
C ASP A 57 -3.05 -5.16 11.20
N PHE A 58 -2.32 -6.16 10.76
CA PHE A 58 -2.90 -7.42 10.23
C PHE A 58 -3.33 -8.41 11.32
N ASN A 59 -3.02 -8.12 12.60
CA ASN A 59 -3.31 -9.00 13.73
C ASN A 59 -4.57 -8.58 14.49
N SER A 60 -4.94 -7.30 14.38
CA SER A 60 -6.17 -6.79 14.97
C SER A 60 -7.42 -7.36 14.29
N LYS A 61 -8.48 -7.52 15.09
CA LYS A 61 -9.83 -7.80 14.59
C LYS A 61 -10.45 -6.52 14.00
N ILE A 62 -11.56 -6.69 13.28
CA ILE A 62 -12.21 -5.58 12.56
C ILE A 62 -12.67 -4.45 13.49
N GLU A 63 -13.09 -4.76 14.71
CA GLU A 63 -13.58 -3.81 15.71
C GLU A 63 -12.54 -2.72 16.02
N ALA A 64 -11.25 -3.05 15.92
CA ALA A 64 -10.15 -2.12 16.11
C ALA A 64 -10.05 -1.03 15.01
N PHE A 65 -10.78 -1.21 13.90
CA PHE A 65 -10.81 -0.29 12.75
C PHE A 65 -12.09 0.54 12.68
N GLU A 66 -13.11 0.23 13.50
CA GLU A 66 -14.42 0.84 13.40
C GLU A 66 -14.39 2.35 13.61
N ARG A 67 -13.76 2.83 14.69
CA ARG A 67 -13.78 4.25 15.03
C ARG A 67 -12.93 5.10 14.08
N GLU A 68 -11.62 4.85 14.04
CA GLU A 68 -10.67 5.75 13.39
C GLU A 68 -10.57 5.55 11.88
N CYS A 69 -10.82 4.33 11.39
CA CYS A 69 -10.68 4.01 9.97
C CYS A 69 -12.03 4.06 9.25
N ILE A 70 -12.98 3.19 9.63
CA ILE A 70 -14.29 3.10 8.97
C ILE A 70 -15.12 4.36 9.27
N GLY A 71 -15.29 4.68 10.56
CA GLY A 71 -15.97 5.90 11.01
C GLY A 71 -15.26 7.18 10.54
N GLY A 72 -13.92 7.17 10.56
CA GLY A 72 -13.12 8.24 9.97
C GLY A 72 -13.39 8.47 8.49
N THR A 73 -13.56 7.39 7.72
CA THR A 73 -13.96 7.49 6.31
C THR A 73 -15.35 8.10 6.17
N VAL A 74 -16.31 7.69 7.00
CA VAL A 74 -17.67 8.25 6.99
C VAL A 74 -17.64 9.76 7.26
N ASN A 75 -16.84 10.23 8.23
CA ASN A 75 -16.70 11.65 8.52
C ASN A 75 -16.07 12.43 7.34
N LEU A 76 -15.10 11.84 6.64
CA LEU A 76 -14.54 12.43 5.41
C LEU A 76 -15.57 12.44 4.25
N LEU A 77 -16.40 11.41 4.14
CA LEU A 77 -17.49 11.34 3.16
C LEU A 77 -18.59 12.37 3.47
N MET A 78 -18.85 12.68 4.74
CA MET A 78 -19.73 13.79 5.14
C MET A 78 -19.18 15.14 4.67
N LEU A 79 -17.88 15.39 4.88
CA LEU A 79 -17.23 16.60 4.33
C LEU A 79 -17.33 16.64 2.79
N ALA A 80 -17.08 15.51 2.12
CA ALA A 80 -17.19 15.40 0.67
C ALA A 80 -18.59 15.73 0.18
N ARG A 81 -19.62 15.20 0.86
CA ARG A 81 -21.03 15.49 0.58
C ARG A 81 -21.34 16.98 0.76
N ASP A 82 -20.94 17.58 1.88
CA ASP A 82 -21.25 18.97 2.19
C ASP A 82 -20.61 19.91 1.16
N ALA A 83 -19.35 19.65 0.81
CA ALA A 83 -18.64 20.36 -0.25
C ALA A 83 -19.31 20.17 -1.63
N TYR A 84 -19.70 18.93 -1.95
CA TYR A 84 -20.38 18.63 -3.20
C TYR A 84 -21.73 19.35 -3.31
N ILE A 85 -22.55 19.34 -2.24
CA ILE A 85 -23.80 20.12 -2.19
C ILE A 85 -23.52 21.62 -2.42
N HIS A 86 -22.40 22.13 -1.93
CA HIS A 86 -22.05 23.54 -2.06
C HIS A 86 -21.62 23.94 -3.49
N HIS A 87 -20.74 23.17 -4.13
CA HIS A 87 -20.10 23.59 -5.39
C HIS A 87 -19.97 22.51 -6.48
N GLN A 88 -20.52 21.31 -6.27
CA GLN A 88 -20.61 20.20 -7.23
C GLN A 88 -19.26 19.78 -7.89
N ASN A 89 -18.14 20.09 -7.23
CA ASN A 89 -16.80 19.83 -7.76
C ASN A 89 -15.93 19.15 -6.70
N VAL A 90 -16.27 17.91 -6.38
CA VAL A 90 -15.56 17.09 -5.39
C VAL A 90 -15.17 15.76 -6.02
N HIS A 91 -13.91 15.38 -5.79
CA HIS A 91 -13.39 14.06 -6.11
C HIS A 91 -12.82 13.43 -4.84
N PHE A 92 -13.35 12.27 -4.49
CA PHE A 92 -12.91 11.48 -3.36
C PHE A 92 -11.96 10.36 -3.84
N ASN A 93 -10.75 10.32 -3.32
CA ASN A 93 -9.73 9.34 -3.68
C ASN A 93 -9.43 8.49 -2.44
N PHE A 94 -9.89 7.24 -2.45
CA PHE A 94 -9.66 6.30 -1.35
C PHE A 94 -8.49 5.37 -1.66
N THR A 95 -7.45 5.40 -0.83
CA THR A 95 -6.36 4.41 -0.89
C THR A 95 -6.82 3.13 -0.21
N SER A 96 -7.32 2.19 -1.01
CA SER A 96 -7.63 0.81 -0.60
C SER A 96 -6.38 -0.09 -0.74
N SER A 97 -6.59 -1.40 -0.71
CA SER A 97 -5.55 -2.42 -0.68
C SER A 97 -5.98 -3.63 -1.49
N ILE A 98 -5.03 -4.32 -2.13
CA ILE A 98 -5.30 -5.60 -2.81
C ILE A 98 -5.87 -6.67 -1.87
N SER A 99 -5.70 -6.51 -0.55
CA SER A 99 -6.30 -7.38 0.47
C SER A 99 -7.83 -7.47 0.40
N THR A 100 -8.51 -6.55 -0.28
CA THR A 100 -9.96 -6.62 -0.50
C THR A 100 -10.37 -7.63 -1.58
N SER A 101 -9.41 -8.13 -2.36
CA SER A 101 -9.65 -9.06 -3.49
C SER A 101 -8.67 -10.24 -3.58
N LEU A 102 -7.68 -10.33 -2.69
CA LEU A 102 -6.69 -11.43 -2.64
C LEU A 102 -7.27 -12.82 -2.29
N GLY A 103 -8.49 -12.89 -1.76
CA GLY A 103 -9.23 -14.15 -1.53
C GLY A 103 -10.01 -14.64 -2.76
N SER A 104 -10.03 -13.85 -3.85
CA SER A 104 -10.72 -14.21 -5.09
C SER A 104 -10.16 -15.50 -5.71
N LYS A 105 -11.05 -16.31 -6.28
CA LYS A 105 -10.70 -17.54 -7.01
C LYS A 105 -10.46 -17.30 -8.52
N ILE A 106 -10.68 -16.08 -8.96
CA ILE A 106 -10.51 -15.63 -10.35
C ILE A 106 -9.66 -14.37 -10.38
N ASN A 107 -9.14 -14.03 -11.55
CA ASN A 107 -8.44 -12.77 -11.75
C ASN A 107 -9.34 -11.58 -11.39
N VAL A 108 -8.75 -10.59 -10.73
CA VAL A 108 -9.44 -9.40 -10.23
C VAL A 108 -9.41 -8.32 -11.30
N LYS A 109 -10.60 -7.91 -11.73
CA LYS A 109 -10.80 -6.88 -12.76
C LYS A 109 -10.82 -5.47 -12.20
N GLU A 110 -10.48 -4.52 -13.06
CA GLU A 110 -10.54 -3.08 -12.78
C GLU A 110 -11.94 -2.51 -13.06
N ASP A 111 -12.29 -1.43 -12.35
CA ASP A 111 -13.63 -0.82 -12.29
C ASP A 111 -14.74 -1.76 -11.78
N GLU A 112 -14.36 -2.80 -11.04
CA GLU A 112 -15.29 -3.69 -10.35
C GLU A 112 -15.01 -3.67 -8.84
N LEU A 113 -16.06 -3.42 -8.06
CA LEU A 113 -16.02 -3.74 -6.63
C LEU A 113 -15.87 -5.26 -6.46
N PRO A 114 -15.35 -5.73 -5.32
CA PRO A 114 -15.27 -7.16 -5.06
C PRO A 114 -16.69 -7.77 -5.14
N GLN A 115 -16.83 -9.06 -5.44
CA GLN A 115 -18.17 -9.65 -5.57
C GLN A 115 -18.83 -9.85 -4.21
N ASP A 116 -18.08 -10.41 -3.27
CA ASP A 116 -18.52 -10.67 -1.91
C ASP A 116 -17.33 -10.76 -0.94
N ILE A 117 -17.63 -10.87 0.35
CA ILE A 117 -16.64 -10.86 1.44
C ILE A 117 -15.56 -11.93 1.30
N SER A 118 -15.82 -13.05 0.64
CA SER A 118 -14.83 -14.11 0.39
C SER A 118 -13.73 -13.68 -0.57
N SER A 119 -13.94 -12.60 -1.33
CA SER A 119 -12.89 -11.97 -2.14
C SER A 119 -11.81 -11.33 -1.27
N ALA A 120 -12.11 -10.93 -0.04
CA ALA A 120 -11.14 -10.30 0.85
C ALA A 120 -10.30 -11.33 1.63
N ILE A 121 -9.11 -10.89 2.09
CA ILE A 121 -8.42 -11.59 3.18
C ILE A 121 -9.27 -11.43 4.44
N LEU A 122 -9.66 -12.56 5.04
CA LEU A 122 -10.54 -12.63 6.20
C LEU A 122 -9.81 -12.30 7.52
N ASN A 123 -9.06 -11.20 7.55
CA ASN A 123 -8.51 -10.59 8.76
C ASN A 123 -9.10 -9.18 8.97
N GLY A 124 -8.88 -8.56 10.13
CA GLY A 124 -9.47 -7.26 10.45
C GLY A 124 -9.11 -6.16 9.44
N TYR A 125 -7.84 -6.11 9.02
CA TYR A 125 -7.38 -5.14 8.02
C TYR A 125 -8.07 -5.31 6.66
N GLY A 126 -8.05 -6.52 6.09
CA GLY A 126 -8.64 -6.83 4.78
C GLY A 126 -10.15 -6.57 4.76
N LEU A 127 -10.86 -7.02 5.80
CA LEU A 127 -12.29 -6.79 5.95
C LEU A 127 -12.61 -5.30 6.14
N SER A 128 -11.82 -4.55 6.92
CA SER A 128 -12.06 -3.11 7.12
C SER A 128 -11.95 -2.33 5.82
N LYS A 129 -10.92 -2.59 5.00
CA LYS A 129 -10.75 -1.97 3.68
C LYS A 129 -11.87 -2.38 2.73
N PHE A 130 -12.25 -3.66 2.72
CA PHE A 130 -13.34 -4.19 1.90
C PHE A 130 -14.65 -3.46 2.19
N ILE A 131 -15.07 -3.40 3.46
CA ILE A 131 -16.31 -2.71 3.87
C ILE A 131 -16.27 -1.24 3.46
N THR A 132 -15.10 -0.61 3.61
CA THR A 132 -14.92 0.80 3.29
C THR A 132 -15.02 1.10 1.79
N GLU A 133 -14.58 0.18 0.90
CA GLU A 133 -14.80 0.31 -0.55
C GLU A 133 -16.31 0.43 -0.87
N TYR A 134 -17.14 -0.44 -0.28
CA TYR A 134 -18.59 -0.38 -0.47
C TYR A 134 -19.21 0.87 0.13
N ILE A 135 -18.78 1.28 1.32
CA ILE A 135 -19.28 2.53 1.93
C ILE A 135 -18.98 3.72 1.00
N CYS A 136 -17.74 3.86 0.52
CA CYS A 136 -17.38 4.94 -0.40
C CYS A 136 -18.23 4.89 -1.68
N ALA A 137 -18.36 3.71 -2.29
CA ALA A 137 -19.14 3.51 -3.51
C ALA A 137 -20.61 3.87 -3.33
N GLU A 138 -21.24 3.46 -2.23
CA GLU A 138 -22.64 3.79 -1.94
C GLU A 138 -22.85 5.29 -1.71
N TRP A 139 -21.89 5.98 -1.08
CA TRP A 139 -21.94 7.43 -0.95
C TRP A 139 -21.80 8.14 -2.29
N SER A 140 -20.83 7.73 -3.13
CA SER A 140 -20.66 8.30 -4.47
C SER A 140 -21.92 8.08 -5.33
N ARG A 141 -22.51 6.88 -5.34
CA ARG A 141 -23.77 6.58 -6.07
C ARG A 141 -24.94 7.47 -5.62
N LYS A 142 -25.04 7.76 -4.33
CA LYS A 142 -26.16 8.54 -3.77
C LYS A 142 -25.99 10.05 -3.93
N ILE A 143 -24.75 10.54 -3.84
CA ILE A 143 -24.47 11.98 -3.81
C ILE A 143 -24.04 12.50 -5.18
N GLY A 144 -23.32 11.69 -5.97
CA GLY A 144 -22.86 12.03 -7.33
C GLY A 144 -21.43 12.58 -7.41
N PHE A 145 -20.69 12.67 -6.30
CA PHE A 145 -19.27 13.05 -6.38
C PHE A 145 -18.44 11.92 -7.02
N LYS A 146 -17.36 12.31 -7.71
CA LYS A 146 -16.41 11.37 -8.33
C LYS A 146 -15.67 10.58 -7.25
N LEU A 147 -15.47 9.30 -7.47
CA LEU A 147 -14.77 8.39 -6.56
C LEU A 147 -13.74 7.57 -7.32
N ASP A 148 -12.50 7.65 -6.89
CA ASP A 148 -11.46 6.69 -7.21
C ASP A 148 -11.17 5.81 -5.99
N ILE A 149 -11.29 4.50 -6.17
CA ILE A 149 -10.80 3.49 -5.23
C ILE A 149 -9.48 2.97 -5.79
N HIS A 150 -8.38 3.17 -5.08
CA HIS A 150 -7.06 2.71 -5.49
C HIS A 150 -6.65 1.50 -4.65
N ARG A 151 -6.76 0.28 -5.19
CA ARG A 151 -6.24 -0.92 -4.53
C ARG A 151 -4.72 -0.96 -4.72
N VAL A 152 -3.99 -0.61 -3.68
CA VAL A 152 -2.53 -0.60 -3.70
C VAL A 152 -1.98 -1.99 -3.37
N GLY A 153 -1.02 -2.44 -4.17
CA GLY A 153 -0.27 -3.68 -3.94
C GLY A 153 0.82 -3.53 -2.87
N GLN A 154 1.77 -4.46 -2.87
CA GLN A 154 2.95 -4.34 -2.01
C GLN A 154 3.81 -3.14 -2.46
N VAL A 155 3.86 -2.11 -1.63
CA VAL A 155 4.73 -0.95 -1.87
C VAL A 155 6.18 -1.33 -1.54
N CYS A 156 7.12 -0.93 -2.39
CA CYS A 156 8.55 -1.06 -2.15
C CYS A 156 9.24 0.30 -2.14
N GLY A 157 10.58 0.27 -2.08
CA GLY A 157 11.40 1.47 -2.00
C GLY A 157 11.16 2.45 -3.14
N ASP A 158 11.57 3.70 -2.91
CA ASP A 158 11.52 4.75 -3.91
C ASP A 158 12.46 4.44 -5.09
N SER A 159 11.95 4.59 -6.32
CA SER A 159 12.65 4.16 -7.54
C SER A 159 13.84 5.04 -7.94
N VAL A 160 14.00 6.19 -7.28
CA VAL A 160 15.07 7.18 -7.56
C VAL A 160 16.09 7.21 -6.43
N THR A 161 15.63 7.27 -5.19
CA THR A 161 16.45 7.45 -3.99
C THR A 161 16.82 6.13 -3.32
N GLY A 162 16.07 5.06 -3.61
CA GLY A 162 16.23 3.74 -2.99
C GLY A 162 15.71 3.65 -1.56
N ILE A 163 15.06 4.70 -1.05
CA ILE A 163 14.63 4.79 0.34
C ILE A 163 13.50 3.80 0.56
N TRP A 164 13.75 2.79 1.42
CA TRP A 164 12.77 1.78 1.79
C TRP A 164 12.82 1.52 3.29
N ASN A 165 11.64 1.59 3.92
CA ASN A 165 11.43 1.36 5.34
C ASN A 165 12.05 0.04 5.84
N THR A 166 12.96 0.16 6.81
CA THR A 166 13.73 -0.96 7.38
C THR A 166 12.93 -1.84 8.34
N LYS A 167 11.71 -1.42 8.71
CA LYS A 167 10.83 -2.16 9.62
C LYS A 167 9.83 -3.08 8.91
N GLU A 168 9.81 -3.05 7.57
CA GLU A 168 8.89 -3.87 6.77
C GLU A 168 9.41 -5.30 6.59
N HIS A 169 8.48 -6.23 6.40
CA HIS A 169 8.79 -7.65 6.36
C HIS A 169 9.80 -8.04 5.27
N ILE A 170 9.74 -7.42 4.08
CA ILE A 170 10.71 -7.68 3.00
C ILE A 170 12.11 -7.15 3.37
N SER A 171 12.20 -5.91 3.83
CA SER A 171 13.46 -5.29 4.26
C SER A 171 14.12 -6.11 5.38
N LEU A 172 13.33 -6.55 6.36
CA LEU A 172 13.76 -7.40 7.45
C LEU A 172 14.19 -8.79 6.97
N MET A 173 13.47 -9.41 6.02
CA MET A 173 13.87 -10.68 5.42
C MET A 173 15.22 -10.58 4.70
N ILE A 174 15.46 -9.49 3.95
CA ILE A 174 16.73 -9.24 3.26
C ILE A 174 17.87 -9.03 4.27
N LYS A 175 17.62 -8.29 5.37
CA LYS A 175 18.59 -8.20 6.47
C LYS A 175 18.85 -9.56 7.11
N GLY A 176 17.81 -10.36 7.32
CA GLY A 176 17.93 -11.73 7.81
C GLY A 176 18.80 -12.60 6.91
N ALA A 177 18.74 -12.42 5.59
CA ALA A 177 19.61 -13.11 4.64
C ALA A 177 21.11 -12.81 4.88
N GLN A 178 21.45 -11.59 5.29
CA GLN A 178 22.82 -11.23 5.65
C GLN A 178 23.31 -11.98 6.90
N VAL A 179 22.43 -12.20 7.87
CA VAL A 179 22.76 -12.86 9.14
C VAL A 179 22.74 -14.37 9.01
N MET A 180 21.62 -14.93 8.53
CA MET A 180 21.37 -16.37 8.44
C MET A 180 22.02 -17.02 7.22
N LYS A 181 22.47 -16.21 6.23
CA LYS A 181 23.03 -16.67 4.95
C LYS A 181 22.11 -17.59 4.15
N ILE A 182 20.80 -17.51 4.37
CA ILE A 182 19.79 -18.28 3.65
C ILE A 182 18.56 -17.45 3.30
N MET A 183 17.91 -17.80 2.18
CA MET A 183 16.62 -17.24 1.74
C MET A 183 15.64 -18.36 1.38
N PRO A 184 14.32 -18.15 1.59
CA PRO A 184 13.29 -19.10 1.20
C PRO A 184 13.15 -19.17 -0.33
N ASP A 185 13.02 -20.38 -0.86
CA ASP A 185 12.84 -20.66 -2.29
C ASP A 185 11.45 -20.31 -2.83
N SER A 186 10.45 -20.14 -1.96
CA SER A 186 9.05 -20.02 -2.37
C SER A 186 8.25 -19.08 -1.47
N TYR A 187 8.69 -17.85 -1.24
CA TYR A 187 7.95 -16.95 -0.34
C TYR A 187 6.62 -16.45 -0.94
N ILE A 188 6.68 -16.02 -2.20
CA ILE A 188 5.55 -15.57 -3.02
C ILE A 188 5.76 -16.08 -4.45
N SER A 189 4.70 -16.14 -5.26
CA SER A 189 4.81 -16.62 -6.64
C SER A 189 5.48 -15.58 -7.56
N ASN A 190 4.99 -14.34 -7.50
CA ASN A 190 5.46 -13.25 -8.33
C ASN A 190 5.75 -12.01 -7.48
N VAL A 191 6.78 -11.27 -7.87
CA VAL A 191 7.12 -9.95 -7.36
C VAL A 191 6.57 -8.91 -8.33
N ASP A 192 5.48 -8.27 -7.91
CA ASP A 192 4.82 -7.15 -8.60
C ASP A 192 4.81 -5.89 -7.72
N TRP A 193 5.83 -5.75 -6.87
CA TRP A 193 5.95 -4.65 -5.93
C TRP A 193 6.10 -3.31 -6.65
N ILE A 194 5.38 -2.31 -6.16
CA ILE A 194 5.32 -0.98 -6.75
C ILE A 194 6.15 0.02 -5.94
N PRO A 195 7.09 0.75 -6.57
CA PRO A 195 7.83 1.82 -5.90
C PRO A 195 6.88 2.90 -5.36
N VAL A 196 7.18 3.43 -4.17
CA VAL A 196 6.29 4.39 -3.46
C VAL A 196 6.05 5.68 -4.26
N ASP A 197 7.08 6.19 -4.93
CA ASP A 197 7.02 7.35 -5.81
C ASP A 197 6.08 7.10 -6.99
N ILE A 198 6.19 5.93 -7.62
CA ILE A 198 5.30 5.53 -8.73
C ILE A 198 3.86 5.32 -8.25
N ALA A 199 3.65 4.69 -7.08
CA ALA A 199 2.31 4.51 -6.53
C ALA A 199 1.63 5.86 -6.24
N SER A 200 2.35 6.78 -5.60
CA SER A 200 1.83 8.11 -5.27
C SER A 200 1.55 8.95 -6.51
N GLN A 201 2.47 8.97 -7.48
CA GLN A 201 2.27 9.68 -8.74
C GLN A 201 1.11 9.08 -9.53
N SER A 202 0.92 7.75 -9.51
CA SER A 202 -0.19 7.11 -10.21
C SER A 202 -1.55 7.48 -9.63
N ILE A 203 -1.67 7.57 -8.31
CA ILE A 203 -2.90 8.05 -7.64
C ILE A 203 -3.20 9.49 -8.09
N VAL A 204 -2.19 10.35 -8.14
CA VAL A 204 -2.34 11.74 -8.58
C VAL A 204 -2.72 11.82 -10.07
N ASP A 205 -2.00 11.11 -10.95
CA ASP A 205 -2.27 11.06 -12.40
C ASP A 205 -3.72 10.67 -12.69
N ILE A 206 -4.21 9.60 -12.05
CA ILE A 206 -5.58 9.11 -12.21
C ILE A 206 -6.60 10.14 -11.72
N SER A 207 -6.35 10.75 -10.55
CA SER A 207 -7.29 11.69 -9.93
C SER A 207 -7.44 13.00 -10.70
N LEU A 208 -6.39 13.45 -11.41
CA LEU A 208 -6.34 14.73 -12.11
C LEU A 208 -6.63 14.63 -13.61
N ASN A 209 -6.18 13.56 -14.28
CA ASN A 209 -6.12 13.53 -15.75
C ASN A 209 -7.09 12.55 -16.41
N ALA A 210 -7.59 11.56 -15.68
CA ALA A 210 -8.44 10.55 -16.30
C ALA A 210 -9.89 11.05 -16.35
N SER A 211 -10.39 11.30 -17.56
CA SER A 211 -11.82 11.50 -17.81
C SER A 211 -12.58 10.27 -17.34
N PHE A 212 -13.77 10.47 -16.77
CA PHE A 212 -14.71 9.37 -16.61
C PHE A 212 -15.27 9.09 -18.01
N ASP A 213 -15.10 7.86 -18.50
CA ASP A 213 -15.38 7.49 -19.90
C ASP A 213 -16.86 7.69 -20.29
N ASN A 214 -17.76 7.87 -19.32
CA ASN A 214 -19.16 8.25 -19.50
C ASN A 214 -19.64 9.15 -18.33
N ASP A 215 -20.52 10.12 -18.61
CA ASP A 215 -21.15 11.04 -17.62
C ASP A 215 -22.02 10.36 -16.54
N ILE A 216 -22.12 9.02 -16.56
CA ILE A 216 -23.01 8.23 -15.69
C ILE A 216 -22.22 7.41 -14.66
N ASP A 217 -20.94 7.13 -14.92
CA ASP A 217 -20.13 6.32 -14.02
C ASP A 217 -19.23 7.24 -13.20
N TYR A 218 -19.54 7.39 -11.90
CA TYR A 218 -18.80 8.26 -10.98
C TYR A 218 -17.75 7.49 -10.17
N ILE A 219 -17.61 6.19 -10.40
CA ILE A 219 -16.76 5.31 -9.59
C ILE A 219 -15.77 4.60 -10.50
N ARG A 220 -14.49 4.62 -10.10
CA ARG A 220 -13.44 3.81 -10.71
C ARG A 220 -12.72 3.00 -9.65
N VAL A 221 -12.35 1.79 -10.03
CA VAL A 221 -11.56 0.90 -9.19
C VAL A 221 -10.25 0.63 -9.92
N ASN A 222 -9.18 1.18 -9.38
CA ASN A 222 -7.85 1.17 -9.96
C ASN A 222 -6.97 0.18 -9.20
N HIS A 223 -6.08 -0.48 -9.92
CA HIS A 223 -5.11 -1.42 -9.38
C HIS A 223 -3.72 -0.81 -9.47
N ILE A 224 -3.21 -0.32 -8.33
CA ILE A 224 -1.91 0.31 -8.20
C ILE A 224 -0.88 -0.77 -7.83
N LEU A 225 -0.55 -1.61 -8.82
CA LEU A 225 0.46 -2.67 -8.75
C LEU A 225 1.46 -2.53 -9.91
N ASN A 226 2.64 -3.12 -9.78
CA ASN A 226 3.60 -3.12 -10.87
C ASN A 226 3.13 -4.04 -12.01
N PRO A 227 2.88 -3.52 -13.23
CA PRO A 227 2.47 -4.36 -14.35
C PRO A 227 3.57 -5.35 -14.80
N LYS A 228 4.84 -5.04 -14.48
CA LYS A 228 6.02 -5.84 -14.87
C LYS A 228 6.45 -6.76 -13.74
N ARG A 229 5.70 -7.86 -13.58
CA ARG A 229 5.98 -8.90 -12.58
C ARG A 229 7.23 -9.72 -12.94
N ILE A 230 7.97 -10.14 -11.91
CA ILE A 230 9.06 -11.12 -12.05
C ILE A 230 8.83 -12.30 -11.11
N PRO A 231 9.23 -13.53 -11.47
CA PRO A 231 9.19 -14.66 -10.55
C PRO A 231 10.08 -14.45 -9.31
N TRP A 232 9.71 -15.05 -8.18
CA TRP A 232 10.49 -14.94 -6.94
C TRP A 232 11.95 -15.40 -7.09
N ASP A 233 12.21 -16.44 -7.88
CA ASP A 233 13.58 -16.91 -8.12
C ASP A 233 14.43 -15.89 -8.92
N GLU A 234 13.81 -15.14 -9.83
CA GLU A 234 14.45 -14.04 -10.54
C GLU A 234 14.80 -12.88 -9.59
N PHE A 235 13.92 -12.58 -8.64
CA PHE A 235 14.21 -11.61 -7.58
C PHE A 235 15.38 -12.06 -6.69
N LEU A 236 15.41 -13.33 -6.27
CA LEU A 236 16.54 -13.88 -5.50
C LEU A 236 17.87 -13.79 -6.27
N LYS A 237 17.86 -14.11 -7.57
CA LYS A 237 19.02 -13.92 -8.47
C LYS A 237 19.42 -12.44 -8.55
N SER A 238 18.46 -11.52 -8.55
CA SER A 238 18.72 -10.09 -8.57
C SER A 238 19.40 -9.60 -7.29
N LEU A 239 18.96 -10.08 -6.12
CA LEU A 239 19.64 -9.84 -4.84
C LEU A 239 21.09 -10.35 -4.86
N GLN A 240 21.32 -11.58 -5.33
CA GLN A 240 22.66 -12.16 -5.43
C GLN A 240 23.59 -11.33 -6.34
N LYS A 241 23.09 -10.95 -7.54
CA LYS A 241 23.82 -10.06 -8.48
C LYS A 241 24.06 -8.65 -7.95
N SER A 242 23.33 -8.25 -6.92
CA SER A 242 23.47 -6.97 -6.23
C SER A 242 24.44 -7.01 -5.05
N GLY A 243 25.09 -8.16 -4.82
CA GLY A 243 26.14 -8.33 -3.83
C GLY A 243 25.67 -8.94 -2.50
N MET A 244 24.46 -9.51 -2.44
CA MET A 244 24.02 -10.30 -1.29
C MET A 244 24.52 -11.75 -1.41
N ASN A 245 25.04 -12.30 -0.31
CA ASN A 245 25.51 -13.69 -0.28
C ASN A 245 24.62 -14.55 0.63
N PHE A 246 23.86 -15.45 0.03
CA PHE A 246 23.00 -16.42 0.71
C PHE A 246 22.77 -17.66 -0.15
N LYS A 247 22.40 -18.77 0.51
CA LYS A 247 21.92 -19.99 -0.14
C LYS A 247 20.39 -20.00 -0.18
N ILE A 248 19.83 -20.51 -1.27
CA ILE A 248 18.38 -20.70 -1.38
C ILE A 248 18.02 -22.04 -0.74
N VAL A 249 17.02 -22.06 0.14
CA VAL A 249 16.56 -23.26 0.86
C VAL A 249 15.03 -23.32 0.86
N SER A 250 14.47 -24.51 1.14
CA SER A 250 13.02 -24.64 1.25
C SER A 250 12.43 -23.69 2.30
N ASN A 251 11.24 -23.14 2.04
CA ASN A 251 10.50 -22.32 3.00
C ASN A 251 10.47 -22.92 4.42
N LYS A 252 10.18 -24.23 4.51
CA LYS A 252 10.13 -24.96 5.79
C LYS A 252 11.50 -24.96 6.48
N LYS A 253 12.59 -25.12 5.72
CA LYS A 253 13.94 -25.09 6.29
C LYS A 253 14.31 -23.68 6.73
N TRP A 254 13.98 -22.66 5.94
CA TRP A 254 14.20 -21.26 6.30
C TRP A 254 13.50 -20.91 7.62
N LEU A 255 12.20 -21.18 7.73
CA LEU A 255 11.39 -20.90 8.92
C LEU A 255 11.90 -21.69 10.14
N ASN A 256 12.17 -22.99 9.99
CA ASN A 256 12.73 -23.78 11.09
C ASN A 256 14.08 -23.24 11.56
N THR A 257 14.93 -22.78 10.65
CA THR A 257 16.24 -22.21 11.01
C THR A 257 16.06 -20.91 11.79
N LEU A 258 15.14 -20.04 11.36
CA LEU A 258 14.79 -18.82 12.09
C LEU A 258 14.31 -19.14 13.51
N LEU A 259 13.34 -20.05 13.66
CA LEU A 259 12.68 -20.32 14.94
C LEU A 259 13.52 -21.15 15.92
N LYS A 260 14.34 -22.09 15.44
CA LYS A 260 15.03 -23.07 16.30
C LYS A 260 16.47 -22.72 16.63
N THR A 261 17.05 -21.71 15.99
CA THR A 261 18.44 -21.30 16.24
C THR A 261 18.46 -20.11 17.20
N PRO A 262 18.94 -20.26 18.46
CA PRO A 262 18.91 -19.18 19.44
C PRO A 262 19.63 -17.90 18.98
N GLU A 263 20.73 -18.05 18.25
CA GLU A 263 21.50 -16.92 17.71
C GLU A 263 20.70 -16.04 16.73
N TYR A 264 19.72 -16.62 16.03
CA TYR A 264 18.88 -15.91 15.07
C TYR A 264 17.61 -15.33 15.68
N GLN A 265 17.36 -15.56 16.97
CA GLN A 265 16.24 -15.00 17.71
C GLN A 265 16.58 -13.66 18.40
N ASP A 266 17.86 -13.27 18.42
CA ASP A 266 18.33 -11.97 18.89
C ASP A 266 17.85 -10.88 17.91
N VAL A 267 16.82 -10.11 18.30
CA VAL A 267 16.20 -9.08 17.44
C VAL A 267 17.15 -7.93 17.12
N ASP A 268 18.11 -7.64 18.00
CA ASP A 268 19.08 -6.56 17.78
C ASP A 268 20.06 -6.94 16.66
N LYS A 269 20.42 -8.22 16.56
CA LYS A 269 21.32 -8.75 15.51
C LYS A 269 20.58 -9.22 14.27
N ASN A 270 19.40 -9.80 14.44
CA ASN A 270 18.55 -10.36 13.40
C ASN A 270 17.12 -9.80 13.50
N PRO A 271 16.88 -8.56 13.04
CA PRO A 271 15.58 -7.90 13.15
C PRO A 271 14.38 -8.68 12.56
N VAL A 272 14.62 -9.63 11.65
CA VAL A 272 13.56 -10.51 11.10
C VAL A 272 12.89 -11.37 12.17
N ALA A 273 13.56 -11.64 13.30
CA ALA A 273 13.03 -12.43 14.41
C ALA A 273 11.79 -11.80 15.04
N ALA A 274 11.69 -10.46 15.02
CA ALA A 274 10.50 -9.74 15.49
C ALA A 274 9.23 -10.09 14.70
N LEU A 275 9.37 -10.61 13.47
CA LEU A 275 8.28 -11.04 12.60
C LEU A 275 8.20 -12.55 12.43
N SER A 276 8.85 -13.33 13.29
CA SER A 276 8.84 -14.81 13.24
C SER A 276 7.42 -15.40 13.19
N GLY A 277 6.52 -14.96 14.09
CA GLY A 277 5.13 -15.40 14.08
C GLY A 277 4.35 -14.98 12.83
N PHE A 278 4.67 -13.83 12.24
CA PHE A 278 4.09 -13.39 10.97
C PHE A 278 4.52 -14.33 9.82
N PHE A 279 5.81 -14.69 9.75
CA PHE A 279 6.30 -15.61 8.73
C PHE A 279 5.78 -17.03 8.92
N GLU A 280 5.65 -17.50 10.16
CA GLU A 280 5.06 -18.81 10.47
C GLU A 280 3.61 -18.90 9.98
N LYS A 281 2.80 -17.88 10.26
CA LYS A 281 1.43 -17.79 9.76
C LYS A 281 1.39 -17.72 8.23
N THR A 282 2.22 -16.87 7.62
CA THR A 282 2.21 -16.66 6.16
C THR A 282 2.60 -17.94 5.41
N ILE A 283 3.65 -18.64 5.85
CA ILE A 283 4.15 -19.87 5.21
C ILE A 283 3.19 -21.05 5.43
N SER A 284 2.51 -21.13 6.58
CA SER A 284 1.50 -22.18 6.81
C SER A 284 0.24 -21.96 5.99
N GLU A 285 -0.19 -20.71 5.81
CA GLU A 285 -1.32 -20.36 4.94
C GLU A 285 -1.00 -20.55 3.46
N SER A 286 0.22 -20.20 3.01
CA SER A 286 0.61 -20.34 1.59
C SER A 286 0.60 -21.80 1.13
N SER A 287 0.90 -22.77 2.00
CA SER A 287 0.77 -24.19 1.67
C SER A 287 -0.67 -24.66 1.43
N ASN A 288 -1.67 -23.87 1.85
CA ASN A 288 -3.09 -24.20 1.73
C ASN A 288 -3.83 -23.40 0.65
N ARG A 289 -3.20 -22.36 0.06
CA ARG A 289 -3.85 -21.53 -0.97
C ARG A 289 -3.65 -22.14 -2.36
N CYS A 290 -4.72 -22.19 -3.15
CA CYS A 290 -4.61 -22.22 -4.61
C CYS A 290 -3.95 -20.91 -5.09
N GLU A 291 -3.36 -20.91 -6.28
CA GLU A 291 -2.64 -19.76 -6.87
C GLU A 291 -3.30 -18.41 -6.56
N GLU A 292 -2.50 -17.41 -6.19
CA GLU A 292 -2.98 -16.07 -5.89
C GLU A 292 -3.65 -15.45 -7.13
N PRO A 293 -4.79 -14.75 -6.97
CA PRO A 293 -5.49 -14.16 -8.10
C PRO A 293 -4.64 -13.06 -8.73
N LEU A 294 -4.62 -13.01 -10.07
CA LEU A 294 -3.92 -11.95 -10.78
C LEU A 294 -4.78 -10.69 -10.82
N PHE A 295 -4.19 -9.55 -10.52
CA PHE A 295 -4.83 -8.25 -10.69
C PHE A 295 -4.56 -7.72 -12.10
N GLU A 296 -5.63 -7.40 -12.83
CA GLU A 296 -5.52 -6.68 -14.10
C GLU A 296 -5.07 -5.24 -13.83
N THR A 297 -4.24 -4.67 -14.72
CA THR A 297 -3.71 -3.30 -14.56
C THR A 297 -3.81 -2.47 -15.84
N HIS A 298 -4.52 -2.99 -16.86
CA HIS A 298 -4.58 -2.38 -18.18
C HIS A 298 -5.18 -0.98 -18.16
N LYS A 299 -6.27 -0.76 -17.41
CA LYS A 299 -6.93 0.54 -17.32
C LYS A 299 -6.10 1.50 -16.48
N SER A 300 -5.56 1.06 -15.35
CA SER A 300 -4.71 1.88 -14.48
C SER A 300 -3.45 2.33 -15.20
N VAL A 301 -2.83 1.47 -16.00
CA VAL A 301 -1.67 1.78 -16.86
C VAL A 301 -2.03 2.82 -17.92
N ASN A 302 -3.23 2.74 -18.51
CA ASN A 302 -3.68 3.76 -19.47
C ASN A 302 -4.01 5.10 -18.81
N ARG A 303 -4.41 5.10 -17.53
CA ARG A 303 -4.75 6.31 -16.76
C ARG A 303 -3.54 6.99 -16.12
N SER A 304 -2.43 6.27 -15.95
CA SER A 304 -1.22 6.77 -15.28
C SER A 304 0.04 6.49 -16.11
N LEU A 305 0.69 7.56 -16.57
CA LEU A 305 1.97 7.46 -17.27
C LEU A 305 3.06 6.94 -16.33
N ALA A 306 3.01 7.31 -15.05
CA ALA A 306 3.93 6.79 -14.04
C ALA A 306 3.82 5.26 -13.91
N LEU A 307 2.59 4.73 -13.89
CA LEU A 307 2.35 3.29 -13.77
C LEU A 307 2.80 2.53 -15.03
N SER A 308 2.53 3.09 -16.20
CA SER A 308 2.99 2.56 -17.49
C SER A 308 4.53 2.44 -17.55
N ASN A 309 5.22 3.45 -17.03
CA ASN A 309 6.67 3.51 -16.98
C ASN A 309 7.29 2.84 -15.75
N CYS A 310 6.49 2.19 -14.89
CA CYS A 310 6.97 1.56 -13.67
C CYS A 310 8.13 0.58 -13.98
N PRO A 311 9.29 0.70 -13.32
CA PRO A 311 10.40 -0.22 -13.54
C PRO A 311 10.07 -1.59 -12.94
N LYS A 312 10.60 -2.66 -13.56
CA LYS A 312 10.56 -3.99 -12.93
C LYS A 312 11.51 -4.00 -11.72
N VAL A 313 11.25 -4.88 -10.75
CA VAL A 313 12.11 -5.05 -9.56
C VAL A 313 13.35 -5.89 -9.91
N ASP A 314 14.15 -5.40 -10.85
CA ASP A 314 15.34 -6.10 -11.36
C ASP A 314 16.61 -5.76 -10.58
N VAL A 315 17.75 -6.20 -11.11
CA VAL A 315 19.08 -5.98 -10.54
C VAL A 315 19.38 -4.50 -10.33
N GLU A 316 18.95 -3.60 -11.21
CA GLU A 316 19.29 -2.17 -11.08
C GLU A 316 18.53 -1.55 -9.92
N LEU A 317 17.23 -1.79 -9.84
CA LEU A 317 16.39 -1.29 -8.76
C LEU A 317 16.75 -1.93 -7.41
N VAL A 318 17.05 -3.22 -7.40
CA VAL A 318 17.49 -3.93 -6.18
C VAL A 318 18.85 -3.42 -5.69
N LYS A 319 19.80 -3.13 -6.60
CA LYS A 319 21.07 -2.48 -6.23
C LYS A 319 20.85 -1.12 -5.58
N LEU A 320 19.90 -0.33 -6.10
CA LEU A 320 19.56 0.96 -5.53
C LEU A 320 19.10 0.84 -4.07
N TYR A 321 18.20 -0.10 -3.78
CA TYR A 321 17.74 -0.38 -2.41
C TYR A 321 18.87 -0.84 -1.48
N ILE A 322 19.69 -1.79 -1.93
CA ILE A 322 20.83 -2.28 -1.15
C ILE A 322 21.84 -1.16 -0.86
N ASN A 323 22.14 -0.32 -1.84
CA ASN A 323 23.05 0.81 -1.66
C ASN A 323 22.52 1.81 -0.63
N HIS A 324 21.22 2.12 -0.67
CA HIS A 324 20.58 2.94 0.35
C HIS A 324 20.71 2.30 1.74
N TRP A 325 20.36 1.01 1.87
CA TRP A 325 20.45 0.29 3.14
C TRP A 325 21.88 0.21 3.70
N ARG A 326 22.89 0.05 2.85
CA ARG A 326 24.31 0.15 3.26
C ARG A 326 24.68 1.55 3.74
N LYS A 327 24.23 2.58 3.01
CA LYS A 327 24.50 4.00 3.37
C LYS A 327 23.96 4.36 4.76
N ILE A 328 22.82 3.79 5.17
CA ILE A 328 22.24 4.00 6.49
C ILE A 328 22.66 2.93 7.52
N SER A 329 23.65 2.09 7.20
CA SER A 329 24.14 1.01 8.05
C SER A 329 23.08 -0.02 8.47
N PHE A 330 22.03 -0.18 7.67
CA PHE A 330 21.07 -1.26 7.83
C PHE A 330 21.64 -2.58 7.30
N LEU A 331 22.32 -2.55 6.15
CA LEU A 331 23.12 -3.67 5.62
C LEU A 331 24.61 -3.37 5.74
N ASP A 332 25.44 -4.42 5.69
CA ASP A 332 26.91 -4.33 5.74
C ASP A 332 27.51 -3.95 4.37
#